data_AF-A0A9P8N698-F1
#
_entry.id   AF-A0A9P8N698-F1
#
_cell.length_a   1.000
_cell.length_b   1.000
_cell.length_c   1.000
_cell.angle_alpha   90.00
_cell.angle_beta   90.00
_cell.angle_gamma   90.00
#
_symmetry.space_group_name_H-M   'P 1'
#
loop_
_entity.id
_entity.type
_entity.pdbx_description
1 polymer ?
#
loop_
_entity_poly.entity_id
_entity_poly.type
_entity_poly.pdbx_seq_one_letter_code
_entity_poly.pdbx_strand_id
1 'polypeptide(L)'
;MAVQIISDLHLEVPKAYDFFNIVPRAPYLALLGDIGNVISHREECLGFFTKQLAQFCLVLFVPGNHEAYHSDWPTTLDALRAFEQQVRTDNSLGEFILLDRGAYHLPDTKTVILGCSLFSLVPPESEMAVRFGLNDFF
;
A
#
# COMPACT_ATOMS: atom_id res chain seq x y z
N MET A 1 3.43 14.41 17.32
CA MET A 1 3.49 13.51 16.16
C MET A 1 2.09 12.97 15.93
N ALA A 2 1.54 13.14 14.73
CA ALA A 2 0.23 12.60 14.37
C ALA A 2 0.38 11.83 13.06
N VAL A 3 -0.23 10.66 12.99
CA VAL A 3 -0.29 9.81 11.79
C VAL A 3 -1.77 9.53 11.54
N GLN A 4 -2.25 9.80 10.34
CA GLN A 4 -3.59 9.41 9.89
C GLN A 4 -3.50 7.99 9.32
N ILE A 5 -4.29 7.07 9.85
CA ILE A 5 -4.25 5.65 9.47
C ILE A 5 -5.50 5.32 8.68
N ILE A 6 -5.33 4.65 7.54
CA ILE A 6 -6.39 4.17 6.66
C ILE A 6 -5.98 2.79 6.13
N SER A 7 -6.94 1.89 5.97
CA SER A 7 -6.76 0.52 5.50
C SER A 7 -8.07 0.05 4.85
N ASP A 8 -8.01 -1.04 4.08
CA ASP A 8 -9.18 -1.77 3.58
C ASP A 8 -10.15 -0.89 2.77
N LEU A 9 -9.58 -0.03 1.91
CA LEU A 9 -10.39 0.85 1.04
C LEU A 9 -11.00 0.10 -0.15
N HIS A 10 -10.33 -0.95 -0.64
CA HIS A 10 -10.72 -1.75 -1.80
C HIS A 10 -11.12 -0.90 -3.02
N LEU A 11 -10.29 0.07 -3.39
CA LEU A 11 -10.59 0.99 -4.49
C LEU A 11 -10.66 0.31 -5.86
N GLU A 12 -10.30 -0.98 -5.95
CA GLU A 12 -10.44 -1.80 -7.14
C GLU A 12 -11.87 -2.28 -7.42
N VAL A 13 -12.75 -2.37 -6.40
CA VAL A 13 -14.10 -2.94 -6.53
C VAL A 13 -15.15 -2.12 -5.74
N PRO A 14 -15.93 -1.25 -6.41
CA PRO A 14 -15.77 -0.79 -7.79
C PRO A 14 -14.54 0.12 -7.94
N LYS A 15 -14.05 0.30 -9.18
CA LYS A 15 -12.91 1.18 -9.47
C LYS A 15 -13.20 2.63 -9.02
N ALA A 16 -12.64 3.05 -7.89
CA ALA A 16 -12.98 4.30 -7.19
C ALA A 16 -11.78 5.23 -6.91
N TYR A 17 -10.60 4.92 -7.46
CA TYR A 17 -9.35 5.68 -7.28
C TYR A 17 -9.46 7.19 -7.59
N ASP A 18 -10.36 7.58 -8.49
CA ASP A 18 -10.54 8.98 -8.89
C ASP A 18 -11.54 9.77 -8.02
N PHE A 19 -12.40 9.08 -7.28
CA PHE A 19 -13.48 9.70 -6.53
C PHE A 19 -13.22 9.69 -5.03
N PHE A 20 -12.43 8.73 -4.54
CA PHE A 20 -12.14 8.64 -3.12
C PHE A 20 -11.15 9.73 -2.69
N ASN A 21 -11.58 10.59 -1.77
CA ASN A 21 -10.78 11.69 -1.26
C ASN A 21 -10.44 11.48 0.22
N ILE A 22 -9.15 11.40 0.53
CA ILE A 22 -8.67 11.43 1.91
C ILE A 22 -8.47 12.89 2.31
N VAL A 23 -9.25 13.36 3.28
CA VAL A 23 -9.05 14.70 3.87
C VAL A 23 -7.89 14.62 4.88
N PRO A 24 -6.81 15.41 4.72
CA PRO A 24 -5.68 15.41 5.65
C PRO A 24 -6.10 15.87 7.05
N ARG A 25 -5.77 15.06 8.05
CA ARG A 25 -5.93 15.35 9.49
C ARG A 25 -4.61 15.26 10.25
N ALA A 26 -3.53 14.90 9.55
CA ALA A 26 -2.17 14.76 10.04
C ALA A 26 -1.17 14.99 8.89
N PRO A 27 0.10 15.32 9.17
CA PRO A 27 1.13 15.47 8.12
C PRO A 27 1.54 14.13 7.48
N TYR A 28 1.34 13.02 8.19
CA TYR A 28 1.74 11.68 7.76
C TYR A 28 0.50 10.82 7.55
N LEU A 29 0.47 10.11 6.43
CA LEU A 29 -0.55 9.11 6.10
C LEU A 29 0.06 7.71 6.19
N ALA A 30 -0.64 6.79 6.83
CA ALA A 30 -0.33 5.37 6.81
C ALA A 30 -1.48 4.63 6.11
N LEU A 31 -1.15 3.99 4.99
CA LEU A 31 -2.02 3.15 4.19
C LEU A 31 -1.64 1.68 4.46
N LEU A 32 -2.47 0.95 5.22
CA LEU A 32 -2.06 -0.28 5.91
C LEU A 32 -2.72 -1.57 5.40
N GLY A 33 -2.89 -1.69 4.10
CA GLY A 33 -3.38 -2.89 3.43
C GLY A 33 -4.65 -2.64 2.65
N ASP A 34 -4.84 -3.43 1.60
CA ASP A 34 -6.06 -3.52 0.79
C ASP A 34 -6.61 -2.16 0.36
N ILE A 35 -5.71 -1.34 -0.19
CA ILE A 35 -6.05 -0.04 -0.75
C ILE A 35 -6.50 -0.19 -2.20
N GLY A 36 -5.79 -1.02 -2.97
CA GLY A 36 -6.02 -1.12 -4.40
C GLY A 36 -5.09 -2.08 -5.12
N ASN A 37 -5.60 -2.73 -6.17
CA ASN A 37 -4.78 -3.61 -7.02
C ASN A 37 -3.67 -2.84 -7.75
N VAL A 38 -2.41 -3.22 -7.53
CA VAL A 38 -1.21 -2.52 -8.05
C VAL A 38 -0.85 -2.95 -9.47
N ILE A 39 -1.32 -4.12 -9.91
CA ILE A 39 -0.94 -4.71 -11.19
C ILE A 39 -2.02 -4.51 -12.24
N SER A 40 -3.23 -5.02 -11.99
CA SER A 40 -4.36 -4.89 -12.91
C SER A 40 -4.87 -3.46 -13.04
N HIS A 41 -4.75 -2.64 -11.99
CA HIS A 41 -5.15 -1.22 -11.97
C HIS A 41 -3.97 -0.28 -11.72
N ARG A 42 -2.80 -0.63 -12.27
CA ARG A 42 -1.53 0.04 -11.97
C ARG A 42 -1.60 1.56 -12.11
N GLU A 43 -2.10 2.05 -13.24
CA GLU A 43 -2.12 3.49 -13.51
C GLU A 43 -3.01 4.24 -12.51
N GLU A 44 -4.20 3.72 -12.23
CA GLU A 44 -5.14 4.34 -11.30
C GLU A 44 -4.68 4.24 -9.84
N CYS A 45 -4.12 3.10 -9.45
CA CYS A 45 -3.60 2.87 -8.09
C CYS A 45 -2.38 3.78 -7.81
N LEU A 46 -1.41 3.84 -8.72
CA LEU A 46 -0.26 4.74 -8.58
C LEU A 46 -0.66 6.22 -8.71
N GLY A 47 -1.68 6.52 -9.53
CA GLY A 47 -2.31 7.84 -9.58
C GLY A 47 -2.93 8.24 -8.24
N PHE A 48 -3.60 7.32 -7.55
CA PHE A 48 -4.14 7.54 -6.21
C PHE A 48 -3.03 7.83 -5.19
N PHE A 49 -1.93 7.06 -5.19
CA PHE A 49 -0.80 7.33 -4.30
C PHE A 49 -0.15 8.70 -4.59
N THR A 50 0.02 9.05 -5.86
CA THR A 50 0.52 10.38 -6.27
C THR A 50 -0.37 11.51 -5.74
N LYS A 51 -1.69 11.36 -5.81
CA LYS A 51 -2.63 12.34 -5.22
C LYS A 51 -2.44 12.48 -3.71
N GLN A 52 -2.11 11.39 -2.99
CA GLN A 52 -1.84 11.46 -1.56
C GLN A 52 -0.52 12.17 -1.27
N LEU A 53 0.52 11.86 -2.04
CA LEU A 53 1.84 12.51 -1.91
C LEU A 53 1.78 14.01 -2.21
N ALA A 54 0.82 14.49 -3.00
CA ALA A 54 0.61 15.92 -3.21
C ALA A 54 0.04 16.67 -2.00
N GLN A 55 -0.52 15.96 -1.01
CA GLN A 55 -1.18 16.56 0.16
C GLN A 55 -0.60 16.13 1.52
N PHE A 56 0.17 15.04 1.57
CA PHE A 56 0.86 14.56 2.77
C PHE A 56 2.37 14.69 2.61
N CYS A 57 3.08 14.99 3.71
CA CYS A 57 4.54 15.04 3.70
C CYS A 57 5.17 13.64 3.55
N LEU A 58 4.47 12.62 4.04
CA LEU A 58 4.90 11.23 4.03
C LEU A 58 3.68 10.32 3.90
N VAL A 59 3.78 9.34 3.00
CA VAL A 59 2.85 8.22 2.86
C VAL A 59 3.60 6.92 3.15
N LEU A 60 3.29 6.30 4.28
CA LEU A 60 3.77 4.97 4.66
C LEU A 60 2.80 3.94 4.09
N PHE A 61 3.31 2.93 3.41
CA PHE A 61 2.47 1.92 2.77
C PHE A 61 2.87 0.50 3.16
N VAL A 62 1.89 -0.28 3.62
CA VAL A 62 2.00 -1.74 3.77
C VAL A 62 0.99 -2.36 2.80
N PRO A 63 1.41 -3.11 1.77
CA PRO A 63 0.48 -3.80 0.88
C PRO A 63 -0.25 -4.93 1.62
N GLY A 64 -1.55 -5.09 1.35
CA GLY A 64 -2.36 -6.24 1.68
C GLY A 64 -2.40 -7.25 0.52
N ASN A 65 -3.26 -8.27 0.60
CA ASN A 65 -3.37 -9.27 -0.45
C ASN A 65 -4.04 -8.70 -1.71
N HIS A 66 -4.86 -7.66 -1.59
CA HIS A 66 -5.57 -7.08 -2.73
C HIS A 66 -4.65 -6.32 -3.69
N GLU A 67 -3.52 -5.80 -3.21
CA GLU A 67 -2.49 -5.21 -4.06
C GLU A 67 -1.96 -6.18 -5.10
N ALA A 68 -1.85 -7.47 -4.75
CA ALA A 68 -1.34 -8.55 -5.60
C ALA A 68 -2.44 -9.44 -6.19
N TYR A 69 -3.72 -9.08 -6.03
CA TYR A 69 -4.83 -9.94 -6.44
C TYR A 69 -4.77 -10.27 -7.94
N HIS A 70 -4.93 -11.55 -8.30
CA HIS A 70 -4.70 -12.09 -9.65
C HIS A 70 -3.29 -11.86 -10.24
N SER A 71 -2.30 -11.55 -9.41
CA SER A 71 -0.89 -11.46 -9.74
C SER A 71 -0.05 -12.24 -8.72
N ASP A 72 1.23 -11.88 -8.58
CA ASP A 72 2.15 -12.45 -7.62
C ASP A 72 2.80 -11.37 -6.75
N TRP A 73 3.25 -11.79 -5.56
CA TRP A 73 3.83 -10.89 -4.56
C TRP A 73 5.12 -10.22 -5.03
N PRO A 74 6.11 -10.93 -5.62
CA PRO A 74 7.31 -10.31 -6.17
C PRO A 74 7.03 -9.20 -7.20
N THR A 75 6.19 -9.47 -8.21
CA THR A 75 5.85 -8.50 -9.26
C THR A 75 5.19 -7.25 -8.67
N THR A 76 4.32 -7.44 -7.68
CA THR A 76 3.65 -6.35 -6.94
C THR A 76 4.65 -5.48 -6.18
N LEU A 77 5.57 -6.09 -5.43
CA LEU A 77 6.60 -5.35 -4.70
C LEU A 77 7.56 -4.61 -5.64
N ASP A 78 7.95 -5.21 -6.77
CA ASP A 78 8.82 -4.56 -7.74
C ASP A 78 8.16 -3.32 -8.36
N ALA A 79 6.85 -3.38 -8.63
CA ALA A 79 6.10 -2.21 -9.10
C ALA A 79 6.05 -1.08 -8.04
N LEU A 80 5.82 -1.43 -6.77
CA LEU A 80 5.81 -0.47 -5.66
C LEU A 80 7.19 0.15 -5.39
N ARG A 81 8.26 -0.64 -5.45
CA ARG A 81 9.64 -0.15 -5.31
C ARG A 81 10.04 0.76 -6.46
N ALA A 82 9.63 0.43 -7.69
CA ALA A 82 9.85 1.29 -8.84
C ALA A 82 9.12 2.64 -8.67
N PHE A 83 7.88 2.62 -8.17
CA PHE A 83 7.13 3.83 -7.85
C PHE A 83 7.80 4.66 -6.75
N GLU A 84 8.23 4.03 -5.64
CA GLU A 84 8.98 4.68 -4.56
C GLU A 84 10.23 5.41 -5.08
N GLN A 85 11.01 4.76 -5.95
CA GLN A 85 12.19 5.38 -6.57
C GLN A 85 11.83 6.54 -7.50
N GLN A 86 10.76 6.40 -8.28
CA GLN A 86 10.28 7.44 -9.19
C GLN A 86 9.90 8.71 -8.41
N VAL A 87 9.03 8.59 -7.40
CA VAL A 87 8.53 9.76 -6.65
C VAL A 87 9.62 10.41 -5.80
N ARG A 88 10.64 9.66 -5.35
CA ARG A 88 11.79 10.22 -4.63
C ARG A 88 12.57 11.26 -5.44
N THR A 89 12.49 11.21 -6.77
CA THR A 89 13.15 12.19 -7.65
C THR A 89 12.32 13.46 -7.87
N ASP A 90 11.06 13.47 -7.43
CA ASP A 90 10.14 14.60 -7.59
C ASP A 90 10.04 15.40 -6.27
N ASN A 91 10.74 16.53 -6.21
CA ASN A 91 10.74 17.40 -5.03
C ASN A 91 9.42 18.14 -4.79
N SER A 92 8.42 18.02 -5.68
CA SER A 92 7.09 18.62 -5.50
C SER A 92 6.12 17.73 -4.71
N LEU A 93 6.50 16.48 -4.49
CA LEU A 93 5.70 15.48 -3.78
C LEU A 93 6.29 15.19 -2.39
N GLY A 94 5.44 14.68 -1.49
CA GLY A 94 5.87 14.04 -0.26
C GLY A 94 6.65 12.75 -0.50
N GLU A 95 7.17 12.17 0.58
CA GLU A 95 7.91 10.92 0.51
C GLU A 95 6.94 9.71 0.52
N PHE A 96 7.16 8.75 -0.37
CA PHE A 96 6.51 7.45 -0.30
C PHE A 96 7.47 6.45 0.32
N ILE A 97 7.01 5.67 1.29
CA ILE A 97 7.81 4.64 1.95
C ILE A 97 7.07 3.32 1.90
N LEU A 98 7.63 2.36 1.17
CA LEU A 98 7.16 0.98 1.16
C LEU A 98 7.70 0.24 2.39
N LEU A 99 6.81 -0.19 3.28
CA LEU A 99 7.13 -0.98 4.46
C LEU A 99 6.96 -2.48 4.18
N ASP A 100 7.94 -3.07 3.51
CA ASP A 100 8.07 -4.52 3.28
C ASP A 100 9.26 -5.07 4.07
N ARG A 101 9.00 -5.55 5.30
CA ARG A 101 10.04 -5.95 6.27
C ARG A 101 11.02 -4.81 6.53
N GLY A 102 10.49 -3.59 6.55
CA GLY A 102 11.23 -2.34 6.58
C GLY A 102 11.07 -1.58 7.88
N ALA A 103 11.97 -0.61 8.08
CA ALA A 103 11.96 0.33 9.18
C ALA A 103 12.08 1.75 8.63
N TYR A 104 11.28 2.67 9.15
CA TYR A 104 11.37 4.09 8.83
C TYR A 104 11.57 4.91 10.10
N HIS A 105 12.63 5.72 10.11
CA HIS A 105 12.93 6.64 11.19
C HIS A 105 12.27 7.98 10.89
N LEU A 106 11.27 8.36 11.69
CA LEU A 106 10.59 9.63 11.50
C LEU A 106 11.55 10.80 11.78
N PRO A 107 11.78 11.70 10.81
CA PRO A 107 12.68 12.84 10.99
C PRO A 107 12.34 13.67 12.23
N ASP A 108 13.36 14.16 12.92
CA ASP A 108 13.24 14.99 14.12
C ASP A 108 12.47 14.36 15.30
N THR A 109 12.32 13.03 15.30
CA THR A 109 11.70 12.28 16.40
C THR A 109 12.57 11.13 16.88
N LYS A 110 12.18 10.52 18.01
CA LYS A 110 12.75 9.24 18.48
C LYS A 110 11.88 8.04 18.06
N THR A 111 10.95 8.24 17.13
CA THR A 111 9.99 7.22 16.71
C THR A 111 10.53 6.46 15.50
N VAL A 112 10.48 5.13 15.58
CA VAL A 112 10.74 4.22 14.45
C VAL A 112 9.46 3.47 14.15
N ILE A 113 9.09 3.44 12.87
CA ILE A 113 7.93 2.71 12.37
C ILE A 113 8.45 1.45 11.67
N LEU A 114 7.94 0.29 12.07
CA LEU A 114 8.22 -0.99 11.45
C LEU A 114 6.96 -1.47 10.73
N GLY A 115 7.11 -2.04 9.54
CA GLY A 115 5.97 -2.60 8.80
C GLY A 115 6.34 -3.73 7.86
N CYS A 116 5.41 -4.67 7.73
CA CYS A 116 5.44 -5.77 6.79
C CYS A 116 4.05 -6.38 6.65
N SER A 117 3.78 -6.98 5.50
CA SER A 117 2.64 -7.88 5.31
C SER A 117 2.92 -9.23 5.98
N LEU A 118 1.94 -9.75 6.70
CA LEU A 118 2.06 -11.02 7.43
C LEU A 118 1.25 -12.11 6.73
N PHE A 119 1.91 -12.87 5.86
CA PHE A 119 1.32 -14.07 5.27
C PHE A 119 1.62 -15.32 6.08
N SER A 120 0.59 -16.14 6.28
CA SER A 120 0.78 -17.49 6.81
C SER A 120 1.45 -18.38 5.76
N LEU A 121 2.35 -19.25 6.20
CA LEU A 121 2.82 -20.34 5.35
C LEU A 121 1.65 -21.29 5.10
N VAL A 122 1.29 -21.47 3.83
CA VAL A 122 0.34 -22.51 3.40
C VAL A 122 1.15 -23.67 2.84
N PRO A 123 1.18 -24.84 3.52
CA PRO A 123 1.84 -26.03 2.98
C PRO A 123 1.20 -26.46 1.65
N PRO A 124 1.97 -27.02 0.69
CA PRO A 124 1.44 -27.46 -0.60
C PRO A 124 0.23 -28.40 -0.50
N GLU A 125 0.21 -29.28 0.50
CA GLU A 125 -0.89 -30.21 0.76
C GLU A 125 -2.20 -29.53 1.20
N SER A 126 -2.11 -28.29 1.70
CA SER A 126 -3.26 -27.51 2.17
C SER A 126 -3.69 -26.43 1.17
N GLU A 127 -2.94 -26.20 0.09
CA GLU A 127 -3.17 -25.12 -0.87
C GLU A 127 -4.61 -25.14 -1.40
N MET A 128 -5.09 -26.29 -1.85
CA MET A 128 -6.43 -26.42 -2.42
C MET A 128 -7.51 -26.11 -1.38
N ALA A 129 -7.38 -26.62 -0.17
CA ALA A 129 -8.34 -26.39 0.90
C ALA A 129 -8.38 -24.90 1.31
N VAL A 130 -7.21 -24.26 1.42
CA VAL A 130 -7.10 -22.83 1.73
C VAL A 130 -7.67 -21.99 0.61
N ARG A 131 -7.31 -22.28 -0.65
CA ARG A 131 -7.80 -21.56 -1.83
C ARG A 131 -9.32 -21.59 -1.95
N PHE A 132 -9.97 -22.71 -1.64
CA PHE A 132 -11.44 -22.78 -1.68
C PHE A 132 -12.12 -22.31 -0.39
N GLY A 133 -11.40 -22.31 0.73
CA GLY A 133 -11.94 -21.93 2.05
C GLY A 133 -11.78 -20.45 2.43
N LEU A 134 -10.83 -19.73 1.83
CA LEU A 134 -10.51 -18.33 2.10
C LEU A 134 -10.53 -17.51 0.80
N ASN A 135 -11.71 -17.30 0.22
CA ASN A 135 -11.90 -16.43 -0.94
C ASN A 135 -12.53 -15.10 -0.52
N ASP A 136 -11.91 -13.99 -0.92
CA ASP A 136 -12.43 -12.64 -0.68
C ASP A 136 -13.58 -12.27 -1.62
N PHE A 137 -13.63 -12.91 -2.81
CA PHE A 137 -14.68 -12.70 -3.80
C PHE A 137 -15.21 -14.06 -4.33
N PHE A 138 -16.52 -14.11 -4.59
CA PHE A 138 -17.22 -15.27 -5.15
C PHE A 138 -17.54 -15.09 -6.63
#